data_AF-A0A2H6A9B9-F1
#
_entry.id   AF-A0A2H6A9B9-F1
#
_cell.length_a   1.000
_cell.length_b   1.000
_cell.length_c   1.000
_cell.angle_alpha   90.00
_cell.angle_beta   90.00
_cell.angle_gamma   90.00
#
_symmetry.space_group_name_H-M   'P 1'
#
loop_
_entity.id
_entity.type
_entity.pdbx_description
1 polymer ?
#
loop_
_entity_poly.entity_id
_entity_poly.type
_entity_poly.pdbx_seq_one_letter_code
_entity_poly.pdbx_strand_id
1 'polypeptide(L)'
;MPRRFFVPKYITIEDRLEGLITFKQLFALIIAFFISYFAFKIHTYLGILVGILSFGVAILGTFWIVNGKPFFNVLPSAIKTLLQQEKYLWQRIPRTFYKEVSLPQVEEKEVYPEFIEPRKRELIEGNKIELEIKQPEIVPSFREVVKVDLEKPLAIQKDEFEKLGHRHEANPHNPYRLFPYIKFYKTKSS
;
A
#
# COMPACT_ATOMS: atom_id res chain seq x y z
N MET A 1 38.77 -11.26 -0.14
CA MET A 1 37.41 -10.97 -0.68
C MET A 1 36.38 -11.46 0.33
N PRO A 2 35.36 -10.66 0.70
CA PRO A 2 34.35 -11.10 1.67
C PRO A 2 33.50 -12.23 1.07
N ARG A 3 33.42 -13.36 1.79
CA ARG A 3 32.55 -14.50 1.42
C ARG A 3 31.09 -14.06 1.53
N ARG A 4 30.39 -13.97 0.41
CA ARG A 4 28.94 -13.78 0.38
C ARG A 4 28.27 -15.14 0.52
N PHE A 5 27.47 -15.33 1.56
CA PHE A 5 26.65 -16.53 1.70
C PHE A 5 25.52 -16.46 0.66
N PHE A 6 25.52 -17.40 -0.29
CA PHE A 6 24.37 -17.60 -1.16
C PHE A 6 23.30 -18.30 -0.34
N VAL A 7 22.27 -17.55 0.08
CA VAL A 7 21.07 -18.14 0.65
C VAL A 7 20.26 -18.70 -0.52
N PRO A 8 19.99 -20.02 -0.57
CA PRO A 8 19.13 -20.59 -1.60
C PRO A 8 17.75 -19.93 -1.52
N LYS A 9 17.26 -19.40 -2.64
CA LYS A 9 15.94 -18.74 -2.70
C LYS A 9 14.76 -19.69 -2.40
N TYR A 10 15.02 -21.01 -2.35
CA TYR A 10 14.00 -22.04 -2.29
C TYR A 10 13.81 -22.67 -0.90
N ILE A 11 14.38 -22.11 0.18
CA ILE A 11 14.16 -22.64 1.53
C ILE A 11 12.72 -22.41 2.06
N THR A 12 11.97 -21.48 1.46
CA THR A 12 10.66 -21.04 1.98
C THR A 12 9.48 -21.63 1.22
N ILE A 13 9.74 -22.35 0.12
CA ILE A 13 8.65 -23.00 -0.62
C ILE A 13 8.33 -24.30 0.11
N GLU A 14 7.09 -24.44 0.55
CA GLU A 14 6.60 -25.69 1.08
C GLU A 14 6.55 -26.74 -0.04
N ASP A 15 7.05 -27.94 0.23
CA ASP A 15 7.04 -29.02 -0.74
C ASP A 15 5.59 -29.36 -1.14
N ARG A 16 5.30 -29.21 -2.44
CA ARG A 16 4.00 -29.54 -3.05
C ARG A 16 4.15 -30.82 -3.84
N LEU A 17 3.25 -31.76 -3.62
CA LEU A 17 3.16 -32.95 -4.45
C LEU A 17 2.54 -32.53 -5.79
N GLU A 18 3.33 -32.59 -6.86
CA GLU A 18 2.95 -32.22 -8.23
C GLU A 18 2.29 -30.83 -8.38
N GLY A 19 2.58 -29.91 -7.46
CA GLY A 19 2.07 -28.53 -7.50
C GLY A 19 0.61 -28.33 -7.05
N LEU A 20 -0.23 -29.37 -7.02
CA LEU A 20 -1.65 -29.27 -6.69
C LEU A 20 -1.93 -29.26 -5.18
N ILE A 21 -1.28 -30.14 -4.41
CA ILE A 21 -1.59 -30.37 -2.99
C ILE A 21 -0.27 -30.28 -2.17
N THR A 22 -0.30 -29.57 -1.04
CA THR A 22 0.85 -29.56 -0.10
C THR A 22 0.92 -30.86 0.68
N PHE A 23 2.11 -31.26 1.14
CA PHE A 23 2.22 -32.46 1.99
C PHE A 23 1.35 -32.40 3.26
N LYS A 24 1.13 -31.20 3.82
CA LYS A 24 0.22 -30.99 4.95
C LYS A 24 -1.24 -31.27 4.60
N GLN A 25 -1.69 -30.80 3.43
CA GLN A 25 -3.05 -31.06 2.92
C GLN A 25 -3.26 -32.55 2.66
N LEU A 26 -2.29 -33.21 2.03
CA LEU A 26 -2.34 -34.66 1.78
C LEU A 26 -2.47 -35.43 3.10
N PHE A 27 -1.61 -35.12 4.08
CA PHE A 27 -1.63 -35.82 5.37
C PHE A 27 -2.94 -35.59 6.13
N ALA A 28 -3.49 -34.37 6.10
CA ALA A 28 -4.78 -34.07 6.71
C ALA A 28 -5.93 -34.87 6.08
N LEU A 29 -5.95 -35.01 4.76
CA LEU A 29 -6.96 -35.81 4.05
C LEU A 29 -6.81 -37.30 4.36
N ILE A 30 -5.58 -37.81 4.46
CA ILE A 30 -5.32 -39.20 4.85
C ILE A 30 -5.82 -39.47 6.27
N ILE A 31 -5.55 -38.56 7.22
CA ILE A 31 -6.06 -38.67 8.59
C ILE A 31 -7.59 -38.71 8.58
N ALA A 32 -8.23 -37.80 7.84
CA ALA A 32 -9.69 -37.77 7.75
C ALA A 32 -10.26 -39.06 7.14
N PHE A 33 -9.60 -39.59 6.11
CA PHE A 33 -9.95 -40.86 5.51
C PHE A 33 -9.90 -42.01 6.53
N PHE A 34 -8.79 -42.16 7.27
CA PHE A 34 -8.68 -43.21 8.29
C PHE A 34 -9.74 -43.08 9.38
N ILE A 35 -9.97 -41.87 9.91
CA ILE A 35 -10.99 -41.62 10.94
C ILE A 35 -12.38 -42.03 10.42
N SER A 36 -12.72 -41.61 9.21
CA SER A 36 -14.01 -41.97 8.59
C SER A 36 -14.12 -43.48 8.35
N TYR A 37 -13.06 -44.13 7.86
CA TYR A 37 -13.03 -45.56 7.59
C TYR A 37 -13.27 -46.40 8.86
N PHE A 38 -12.60 -46.06 9.97
CA PHE A 38 -12.83 -46.74 11.25
C PHE A 38 -14.25 -46.50 11.78
N ALA A 39 -14.81 -45.30 11.59
CA ALA A 39 -16.21 -45.03 11.97
C ALA A 39 -17.22 -45.84 11.14
N PHE A 40 -16.99 -45.97 9.81
CA PHE A 40 -17.79 -46.83 8.93
C PHE A 40 -17.73 -48.30 9.34
N LYS A 41 -16.57 -48.77 9.81
CA LYS A 41 -16.39 -50.14 10.30
C LYS A 41 -17.24 -50.44 11.55
N ILE A 42 -17.46 -49.44 12.40
CA ILE A 42 -18.28 -49.60 13.62
C ILE A 42 -19.77 -49.52 13.29
N HIS A 43 -20.18 -48.49 12.55
CA HIS A 43 -21.59 -48.29 12.19
C HIS A 43 -21.72 -47.42 10.93
N THR A 44 -22.57 -47.83 9.99
CA THR A 44 -22.68 -47.14 8.69
C THR A 44 -23.21 -45.71 8.83
N TYR A 45 -24.27 -45.48 9.61
CA TYR A 45 -24.83 -44.15 9.83
C TYR A 45 -23.86 -43.22 10.57
N LEU A 46 -23.15 -43.76 11.56
CA LEU A 46 -22.12 -43.00 12.28
C LEU A 46 -20.93 -42.68 11.38
N GLY A 47 -20.54 -43.62 10.51
CA GLY A 47 -19.50 -43.43 9.51
C GLY A 47 -19.80 -42.28 8.54
N ILE A 48 -21.05 -42.15 8.08
CA ILE A 48 -21.47 -41.03 7.22
C ILE A 48 -21.32 -39.70 7.95
N LEU A 49 -21.85 -39.60 9.18
CA LEU A 49 -21.79 -38.37 9.98
C LEU A 49 -20.34 -37.97 10.29
N VAL A 50 -19.54 -38.93 10.77
CA VAL A 50 -18.12 -38.72 11.10
C VAL A 50 -17.32 -38.43 9.84
N GLY A 51 -17.64 -39.05 8.71
CA GLY A 51 -17.00 -38.80 7.43
C GLY A 51 -17.20 -37.36 6.97
N ILE A 52 -18.46 -36.89 6.95
CA ILE A 52 -18.78 -35.50 6.58
C ILE A 52 -18.06 -34.53 7.52
N LEU A 53 -18.11 -34.77 8.83
CA LEU A 53 -17.47 -33.90 9.81
C LEU A 53 -15.95 -33.89 9.66
N SER A 54 -15.33 -35.06 9.51
CA SER A 54 -13.89 -35.23 9.42
C SER A 54 -13.31 -34.60 8.15
N PHE A 55 -13.92 -34.87 6.99
CA PHE A 55 -13.51 -34.24 5.73
C PHE A 55 -13.80 -32.73 5.73
N GLY A 56 -14.93 -32.29 6.31
CA GLY A 56 -15.23 -30.87 6.46
C GLY A 56 -14.15 -30.14 7.25
N VAL A 57 -13.73 -30.69 8.39
CA VAL A 57 -12.65 -30.12 9.21
C VAL A 57 -11.31 -30.14 8.48
N ALA A 58 -10.97 -31.23 7.77
CA ALA A 58 -9.71 -31.31 7.03
C ALA A 58 -9.64 -30.29 5.89
N ILE A 59 -10.74 -30.11 5.15
CA ILE A 59 -10.82 -29.15 4.05
C ILE A 59 -10.74 -27.72 4.58
N LEU A 60 -11.60 -27.37 5.54
CA LEU A 60 -11.59 -26.04 6.16
C LEU A 60 -10.22 -25.74 6.80
N GLY A 61 -9.63 -26.72 7.49
CA GLY A 61 -8.35 -26.59 8.17
C GLY A 61 -7.16 -26.29 7.25
N THR A 62 -7.16 -26.86 6.04
CA THR A 62 -5.97 -26.86 5.17
C THR A 62 -6.09 -26.03 3.90
N PHE A 63 -7.30 -25.78 3.40
CA PHE A 63 -7.54 -24.95 2.22
C PHE A 63 -8.01 -23.55 2.58
N TRP A 64 -8.58 -23.35 3.77
CA TRP A 64 -9.06 -22.02 4.17
C TRP A 64 -7.98 -21.22 4.90
N ILE A 65 -7.76 -20.02 4.41
CA ILE A 65 -6.83 -19.05 4.98
C ILE A 65 -7.67 -17.90 5.55
N VAL A 66 -7.52 -17.65 6.85
CA VAL A 66 -8.20 -16.57 7.56
C VAL A 66 -7.14 -15.56 8.00
N ASN A 67 -7.26 -14.31 7.55
CA ASN A 67 -6.30 -13.23 7.87
C ASN A 67 -4.82 -13.60 7.57
N GLY A 68 -4.58 -14.27 6.45
CA GLY A 68 -3.23 -14.67 6.03
C GLY A 68 -2.64 -15.84 6.84
N LYS A 69 -3.41 -16.47 7.73
CA LYS A 69 -2.99 -17.64 8.51
C LYS A 69 -3.87 -18.86 8.17
N PRO A 70 -3.31 -20.08 8.18
CA PRO A 70 -4.10 -21.29 7.99
C PRO A 70 -5.14 -21.42 9.12
N PHE A 71 -6.32 -21.93 8.79
CA PHE A 71 -7.46 -22.02 9.72
C PHE A 71 -7.11 -22.73 11.04
N PHE A 72 -6.29 -23.79 11.02
CA PHE A 72 -5.83 -24.48 12.23
C PHE A 72 -5.13 -23.57 13.25
N ASN A 73 -4.47 -22.50 12.81
CA ASN A 73 -3.82 -21.55 13.72
C ASN A 73 -4.81 -20.55 14.34
N VAL A 74 -5.93 -20.29 13.66
CA VAL A 74 -6.96 -19.34 14.11
C VAL A 74 -8.00 -20.03 14.99
N LEU A 75 -8.28 -21.31 14.72
CA LEU A 75 -9.25 -22.13 15.43
C LEU A 75 -9.12 -22.08 16.97
N PRO A 76 -7.95 -22.31 17.59
CA PRO A 76 -7.82 -22.26 19.05
C PRO A 76 -8.11 -20.86 19.62
N SER A 77 -7.72 -19.79 18.91
CA SER A 77 -8.05 -18.43 19.31
C SER A 77 -9.55 -18.15 19.19
N ALA A 78 -10.19 -18.61 18.11
CA ALA A 78 -11.63 -18.46 17.91
C ALA A 78 -12.43 -19.20 18.99
N ILE A 79 -12.07 -20.46 19.28
CA ILE A 79 -12.68 -21.26 20.35
C ILE A 79 -12.48 -20.57 21.70
N LYS A 80 -11.27 -20.08 21.99
CA LYS A 80 -10.99 -19.36 23.22
C LYS A 80 -11.88 -18.13 23.36
N THR A 81 -12.01 -17.30 22.32
CA THR A 81 -12.90 -16.12 22.35
C THR A 81 -14.36 -16.51 22.52
N LEU A 82 -14.80 -17.61 21.89
CA LEU A 82 -16.19 -18.07 22.02
C LEU A 82 -16.53 -18.60 23.42
N LEU A 83 -15.59 -19.31 24.05
CA LEU A 83 -15.75 -19.89 25.39
C LEU A 83 -15.43 -18.88 26.51
N GLN A 84 -14.62 -17.87 26.22
CA GLN A 84 -14.21 -16.88 27.19
C GLN A 84 -15.33 -15.85 27.35
N GLN A 85 -15.92 -15.81 28.55
CA GLN A 85 -16.87 -14.77 28.92
C GLN A 85 -16.19 -13.39 28.82
N GLU A 86 -16.87 -12.43 28.19
CA GLU A 86 -16.40 -11.05 28.06
C GLU A 86 -16.23 -10.43 29.45
N LYS A 87 -15.01 -10.51 29.99
CA LYS A 87 -14.63 -9.73 31.16
C LYS A 87 -14.43 -8.30 30.68
N TYR A 88 -15.50 -7.51 30.74
CA TYR A 88 -15.41 -6.06 30.66
C TYR A 88 -14.58 -5.56 31.85
N LEU A 89 -13.27 -5.46 31.65
CA LEU A 89 -12.37 -4.82 32.59
C LEU A 89 -12.52 -3.32 32.37
N TRP A 90 -13.26 -2.65 33.26
CA TRP A 90 -13.22 -1.21 33.39
C TRP A 90 -11.83 -0.80 33.86
N GLN A 91 -10.93 -0.52 32.91
CA GLN A 91 -9.63 0.04 33.19
C GLN A 91 -9.84 1.53 33.46
N ARG A 92 -9.63 1.96 34.71
CA ARG A 92 -9.47 3.39 34.98
C ARG A 92 -8.26 3.86 34.18
N ILE A 93 -8.51 4.70 33.18
CA ILE A 93 -7.45 5.39 32.44
C ILE A 93 -6.59 6.07 33.51
N PRO A 94 -5.32 5.69 33.69
CA PRO A 94 -4.47 6.37 34.65
C PRO A 94 -4.45 7.84 34.22
N ARG A 95 -4.78 8.74 35.15
CA ARG A 95 -4.64 10.18 34.90
C ARG A 95 -3.16 10.40 34.63
N THR A 96 -2.80 10.54 33.36
CA THR A 96 -1.49 11.00 32.97
C THR A 96 -1.41 12.44 33.46
N PHE A 97 -0.81 12.63 34.62
CA PHE A 97 -0.44 13.96 35.08
C PHE A 97 0.56 14.47 34.04
N TYR A 98 0.10 15.37 33.18
CA TYR A 98 0.96 16.17 32.34
C TYR A 98 1.90 16.90 33.30
N LYS A 99 3.19 16.57 33.22
CA LYS A 99 4.22 17.35 33.88
C LYS A 99 4.12 18.75 33.27
N GLU A 100 3.68 19.73 34.05
CA GLU A 100 3.73 21.12 33.65
C GLU A 100 5.21 21.45 33.38
N VAL A 101 5.58 21.42 32.11
CA VAL A 101 6.86 21.93 31.66
C VAL A 101 6.71 23.44 31.80
N SER A 102 7.43 24.01 32.76
CA SER A 102 7.57 25.46 32.86
C SER A 102 8.14 25.96 31.54
N LEU A 103 7.28 26.48 30.67
CA LEU A 103 7.69 27.13 29.46
C LEU A 103 8.62 28.28 29.89
N PRO A 104 9.83 28.41 29.29
CA PRO A 104 10.60 29.63 29.47
C PRO A 104 9.68 30.79 29.06
N GLN A 105 9.65 31.85 29.87
CA GLN A 105 8.97 33.09 29.48
C GLN A 105 9.65 33.57 28.21
N VAL A 106 9.05 33.25 27.06
CA VAL A 106 9.45 33.78 25.78
C VAL A 106 9.08 35.26 25.88
N GLU A 107 10.09 36.11 26.03
CA GLU A 107 9.91 37.54 25.78
C GLU A 107 9.26 37.65 24.41
N GLU A 108 8.00 38.08 24.41
CA GLU A 108 7.20 38.33 23.22
C GLU A 108 7.78 39.59 22.56
N LYS A 109 8.99 39.47 22.01
CA LYS A 109 9.42 40.40 20.98
C LYS A 109 8.51 40.14 19.82
N GLU A 110 7.64 41.11 19.54
CA GLU A 110 6.95 41.22 18.26
C GLU A 110 8.02 41.25 17.17
N VAL A 111 8.39 40.06 16.67
CA VAL A 111 9.20 39.93 15.48
C VAL A 111 8.25 40.23 14.33
N TYR A 112 8.09 41.50 14.03
CA TYR A 112 7.56 41.93 12.75
C TYR A 112 8.47 41.31 11.68
N PRO A 113 7.93 40.52 10.72
CA PRO A 113 8.73 40.13 9.58
C PRO A 113 9.21 41.44 8.94
N GLU A 114 10.52 41.60 8.78
CA GLU A 114 11.06 42.71 7.98
C GLU A 114 10.28 42.76 6.68
N PHE A 115 9.77 43.95 6.35
CA PHE A 115 8.98 44.16 5.14
C PHE A 115 9.88 43.82 3.95
N ILE A 116 9.73 42.61 3.41
CA ILE A 116 10.42 42.20 2.19
C ILE A 116 9.79 43.05 1.10
N GLU A 117 10.48 44.11 0.68
CA GLU A 117 10.03 44.91 -0.44
C GLU A 117 9.75 43.96 -1.62
N PRO A 118 8.58 44.07 -2.27
CA PRO A 118 8.30 43.24 -3.43
C PRO A 118 9.38 43.52 -4.46
N ARG A 119 10.24 42.52 -4.72
CA ARG A 119 11.28 42.61 -5.75
C ARG A 119 10.61 43.13 -7.02
N LYS A 120 10.98 44.35 -7.43
CA LYS A 120 10.49 44.98 -8.64
C LYS A 120 10.73 43.99 -9.78
N ARG A 121 9.65 43.41 -10.32
CA ARG A 121 9.75 42.58 -11.51
C ARG A 121 10.20 43.51 -12.62
N GLU A 122 11.44 43.38 -13.06
CA GLU A 122 11.80 43.87 -14.39
C GLU A 122 10.92 43.10 -15.37
N LEU A 123 10.01 43.83 -16.01
CA LEU A 123 9.20 43.31 -17.10
C LEU A 123 10.20 42.89 -18.18
N ILE A 124 10.31 41.58 -18.39
CA ILE A 124 11.10 41.05 -19.49
C ILE A 124 10.39 41.50 -20.75
N GLU A 125 10.91 42.53 -21.41
CA GLU A 125 10.47 42.96 -22.73
C GLU A 125 10.87 41.88 -23.73
N GLY A 126 9.96 40.95 -23.96
CA GLY A 126 10.06 39.93 -24.97
C GLY A 126 8.66 39.45 -25.32
N ASN A 127 8.27 39.59 -26.58
CA ASN A 127 6.91 39.26 -27.04
C ASN A 127 6.56 37.76 -26.97
N LYS A 128 7.52 36.90 -26.59
CA LYS A 128 7.36 35.44 -26.46
C LYS A 128 8.21 34.88 -25.32
N ILE A 129 7.60 34.07 -24.47
CA ILE A 129 8.30 33.24 -23.49
C ILE A 129 8.22 31.79 -23.99
N GLU A 130 9.36 31.16 -24.28
CA GLU A 130 9.43 29.73 -24.58
C GLU A 130 9.65 28.95 -23.28
N LEU A 131 8.66 28.14 -22.88
CA LEU A 131 8.74 27.29 -21.69
C LEU A 131 9.08 25.85 -22.12
N GLU A 132 10.27 25.37 -21.74
CA GLU A 132 10.71 24.00 -21.99
C GLU A 132 10.24 23.09 -20.83
N ILE A 133 9.28 22.20 -21.10
CA ILE A 133 8.73 21.29 -20.08
C ILE A 133 9.53 19.98 -20.09
N LYS A 134 10.26 19.69 -19.00
CA LYS A 134 11.02 18.43 -18.84
C LYS A 134 10.27 17.43 -17.95
N GLN A 135 9.78 16.34 -18.54
CA GLN A 135 9.23 15.19 -17.80
C GLN A 135 10.33 14.48 -16.98
N PRO A 136 9.99 13.79 -15.87
CA PRO A 136 10.98 13.10 -15.05
C PRO A 136 11.56 11.91 -15.82
N GLU A 137 12.89 11.78 -15.73
CA GLU A 137 13.79 10.92 -16.53
C GLU A 137 13.40 9.43 -16.56
N ILE A 138 12.48 9.06 -17.47
CA ILE A 138 12.28 7.65 -17.85
C ILE A 138 12.50 7.48 -19.36
N VAL A 139 12.36 8.54 -20.17
CA VAL A 139 12.70 8.54 -21.60
C VAL A 139 13.50 9.82 -21.93
N PRO A 140 14.81 9.74 -22.22
CA PRO A 140 15.67 10.92 -22.38
C PRO A 140 15.44 11.72 -23.67
N SER A 141 14.57 11.26 -24.57
CA SER A 141 14.44 11.81 -25.93
C SER A 141 13.27 12.78 -26.15
N PHE A 142 12.33 12.91 -25.22
CA PHE A 142 11.11 13.69 -25.45
C PHE A 142 11.17 15.06 -24.76
N ARG A 143 11.31 16.13 -25.56
CA ARG A 143 11.24 17.53 -25.11
C ARG A 143 10.13 18.21 -25.90
N GLU A 144 9.04 18.57 -25.24
CA GLU A 144 8.00 19.40 -25.84
C GLU A 144 8.15 20.84 -25.33
N VAL A 145 8.28 21.77 -26.28
CA VAL A 145 8.36 23.21 -26.02
C VAL A 145 6.97 23.79 -26.24
N VAL A 146 6.40 24.39 -25.20
CA VAL A 146 5.10 25.05 -25.30
C VAL A 146 5.34 26.55 -25.45
N LYS A 147 4.84 27.13 -26.54
CA LYS A 147 4.95 28.57 -26.83
C LYS A 147 3.68 29.25 -26.35
N VAL A 148 3.80 30.19 -25.43
CA VAL A 148 2.66 30.97 -24.92
C VAL A 148 2.81 32.41 -25.40
N ASP A 149 1.85 32.89 -26.20
CA ASP A 149 1.81 34.29 -26.63
C ASP A 149 1.13 35.12 -25.54
N LEU A 150 1.82 36.15 -25.04
CA LEU A 150 1.34 36.99 -23.95
C LEU A 150 0.26 38.00 -24.38
N GLU A 151 0.14 38.27 -25.69
CA GLU A 151 -0.81 39.24 -26.24
C GLU A 151 -2.25 38.70 -26.36
N LYS A 152 -2.41 37.37 -26.38
CA LYS A 152 -3.72 36.73 -26.54
C LYS A 152 -4.23 36.24 -25.18
N PRO A 153 -5.50 36.50 -24.82
CA PRO A 153 -6.05 35.98 -23.58
C PRO A 153 -5.98 34.45 -23.57
N LEU A 154 -5.57 33.89 -22.42
CA LEU A 154 -5.26 32.47 -22.24
C LEU A 154 -6.41 31.54 -22.68
N ALA A 155 -7.66 32.02 -22.57
CA ALA A 155 -8.85 31.30 -22.99
C ALA A 155 -8.87 30.94 -24.48
N ILE A 156 -8.25 31.76 -25.35
CA ILE A 156 -8.18 31.51 -26.80
C ILE A 156 -7.09 30.49 -27.14
N GLN A 157 -6.06 30.39 -26.29
CA GLN A 157 -4.94 29.45 -26.46
C GLN A 157 -5.25 28.07 -25.83
N LYS A 158 -6.38 27.94 -25.12
CA LYS A 158 -6.78 26.74 -24.38
C LYS A 158 -6.79 25.48 -25.25
N ASP A 159 -7.36 25.55 -26.45
CA ASP A 159 -7.50 24.40 -27.35
C ASP A 159 -6.14 23.86 -27.82
N GLU A 160 -5.12 24.72 -27.89
CA GLU A 160 -3.75 24.35 -28.27
C GLU A 160 -3.07 23.60 -27.12
N PHE A 161 -3.29 24.03 -25.87
CA PHE A 161 -2.85 23.29 -24.68
C PHE A 161 -3.57 21.94 -24.54
N GLU A 162 -4.88 21.87 -24.79
CA GLU A 162 -5.63 20.61 -24.75
C GLU A 162 -5.13 19.62 -25.83
N LYS A 163 -4.85 20.09 -27.05
CA LYS A 163 -4.25 19.25 -28.12
C LYS A 163 -2.86 18.68 -27.77
N LEU A 164 -2.07 19.37 -26.95
CA LEU A 164 -0.79 18.86 -26.46
C LEU A 164 -0.99 17.87 -25.31
N GLY A 165 -1.96 18.13 -24.42
CA GLY A 165 -2.34 17.22 -23.34
C GLY A 165 -2.87 15.87 -23.83
N HIS A 166 -3.66 15.83 -24.91
CA HIS A 166 -4.31 14.62 -25.40
C HIS A 166 -3.42 13.66 -26.22
N ARG A 167 -2.19 14.04 -26.57
CA ARG A 167 -1.24 13.11 -27.24
C ARG A 167 -0.60 12.09 -26.28
N HIS A 168 -0.86 12.23 -24.99
CA HIS A 168 -0.37 11.30 -23.98
C HIS A 168 -1.21 10.03 -24.04
N GLU A 169 -0.65 8.96 -24.61
CA GLU A 169 -1.25 7.63 -24.61
C GLU A 169 -1.71 7.27 -23.19
N ALA A 170 -3.02 7.10 -23.04
CA ALA A 170 -3.69 6.89 -21.78
C ALA A 170 -3.15 5.63 -21.09
N ASN A 171 -2.38 5.81 -20.01
CA ASN A 171 -2.03 4.73 -19.10
C ASN A 171 -3.15 4.59 -18.04
N PRO A 172 -3.97 3.52 -18.08
CA PRO A 172 -5.20 3.42 -17.29
C PRO A 172 -4.98 3.27 -15.78
N HIS A 173 -3.74 3.07 -15.32
CA HIS A 173 -3.46 2.78 -13.92
C HIS A 173 -3.16 4.00 -13.03
N ASN A 174 -2.87 5.18 -13.59
CA ASN A 174 -2.60 6.38 -12.79
C ASN A 174 -2.87 7.67 -13.59
N PRO A 175 -4.10 8.24 -13.51
CA PRO A 175 -4.51 9.39 -14.32
C PRO A 175 -3.77 10.69 -13.99
N TYR A 176 -3.01 10.75 -12.89
CA TYR A 176 -2.30 11.95 -12.45
C TYR A 176 -0.78 11.91 -12.63
N ARG A 177 -0.22 10.81 -13.18
CA ARG A 177 1.23 10.64 -13.34
C ARG A 177 1.84 11.56 -14.42
N LEU A 178 1.04 11.99 -15.39
CA LEU A 178 1.50 12.74 -16.57
C LEU A 178 1.15 14.24 -16.51
N PHE A 179 0.62 14.76 -15.40
CA PHE A 179 0.45 16.20 -15.27
C PHE A 179 1.81 16.88 -15.14
N PRO A 180 2.15 17.85 -16.01
CA PRO A 180 3.42 18.55 -15.93
C PRO A 180 3.47 19.33 -14.62
N TYR A 181 4.43 18.99 -13.75
CA TYR A 181 4.74 19.83 -12.61
C TYR A 181 5.46 21.08 -13.12
N ILE A 182 4.91 22.26 -12.84
CA ILE A 182 5.60 23.52 -13.15
C ILE A 182 6.66 23.71 -12.07
N LYS A 183 7.93 23.43 -12.40
CA LYS A 183 9.05 23.75 -11.50
C LYS A 183 9.30 25.25 -11.55
N PHE A 184 8.85 25.97 -10.53
CA PHE A 184 9.34 27.33 -10.28
C PHE A 184 10.78 27.22 -9.80
N TYR A 185 11.75 27.37 -10.70
CA TYR A 185 13.15 27.45 -10.30
C TYR A 185 13.37 28.76 -9.55
N LYS A 186 13.97 28.67 -8.36
CA LYS A 186 14.50 29.84 -7.66
C LYS A 186 15.76 30.26 -8.41
N THR A 187 15.70 31.35 -9.17
CA THR A 187 16.91 31.92 -9.77
C THR A 187 17.88 32.28 -8.64
N LYS A 188 19.10 31.71 -8.67
CA LYS A 188 20.18 32.06 -7.73
C LYS A 188 20.53 33.52 -8.02
N SER A 189 20.24 34.44 -7.09
CA SER A 189 20.82 35.78 -7.17
C SER A 189 22.30 35.66 -6.86
N SER A 190 23.13 35.91 -7.86
CA SER A 190 24.54 36.22 -7.67
C SER A 190 24.73 37.65 -7.18
#